data_AF-A0AAW5MRP9-F1
#
_entry.id   AF-A0AAW5MRP9-F1
#
_cell.length_a   1.000
_cell.length_b   1.000
_cell.length_c   1.000
_cell.angle_alpha   90.00
_cell.angle_beta   90.00
_cell.angle_gamma   90.00
#
_symmetry.space_group_name_H-M   'P 1'
#
loop_
_entity.id
_entity.type
_entity.pdbx_description
1 polymer ?
#
loop_
_entity_poly.entity_id
_entity_poly.type
_entity_poly.pdbx_seq_one_letter_code
_entity_poly.pdbx_strand_id
1 'polypeptide(L)' 'MKTDITAISENIVEFFEKTTLRDHIKKTWLYNENCFVIDFEYKGVKFALDFTASQPASQPASQPASQPASQPASQPA' A
#
# COMPACT_ATOMS: atom_id res chain seq x y z
N MET A 1 5.31 -3.79 -17.90
CA MET A 1 3.87 -4.09 -18.05
C MET A 1 3.13 -3.00 -17.30
N LYS A 2 2.34 -2.14 -17.97
CA LYS A 2 1.53 -1.13 -17.26
C LYS A 2 0.40 -1.90 -16.57
N THR A 3 0.39 -1.88 -15.24
CA THR A 3 -0.67 -2.53 -14.46
C THR A 3 -1.99 -1.84 -14.79
N ASP A 4 -2.96 -2.59 -15.31
CA ASP A 4 -4.28 -2.04 -15.65
C ASP A 4 -5.13 -1.91 -14.38
N ILE A 5 -5.28 -0.67 -13.91
CA ILE A 5 -6.05 -0.36 -12.70
C ILE A 5 -7.52 -0.79 -12.86
N THR A 6 -8.04 -0.83 -14.09
CA THR A 6 -9.43 -1.19 -14.39
C THR A 6 -9.67 -2.65 -14.03
N ALA A 7 -8.83 -3.55 -14.56
CA ALA A 7 -8.91 -4.97 -14.26
C ALA A 7 -8.69 -5.26 -12.76
N ILE A 8 -7.81 -4.50 -12.10
CA ILE A 8 -7.63 -4.61 -10.64
C ILE A 8 -8.89 -4.17 -9.90
N SER A 9 -9.49 -3.05 -10.27
CA SER A 9 -10.70 -2.53 -9.62
C SER A 9 -11.86 -3.52 -9.73
N GLU A 10 -12.03 -4.18 -10.87
CA GLU A 10 -13.05 -5.22 -11.07
C GLU A 10 -12.84 -6.41 -10.11
N ASN A 11 -11.61 -6.91 -10.01
CA ASN A 11 -11.27 -8.00 -9.08
C ASN A 11 -11.54 -7.62 -7.62
N ILE A 12 -11.22 -6.37 -7.24
CA ILE A 12 -11.44 -5.87 -5.89
C ILE A 12 -12.94 -5.76 -5.59
N VAL A 13 -13.73 -5.19 -6.52
CA VAL A 13 -15.19 -5.09 -6.37
C VAL A 13 -15.79 -6.48 -6.25
N GLU A 14 -15.42 -7.42 -7.12
CA GLU A 14 -15.91 -8.80 -7.07
C GLU A 14 -15.57 -9.49 -5.76
N PHE A 15 -14.36 -9.26 -5.22
CA PHE A 15 -13.98 -9.76 -3.90
C PHE A 15 -14.94 -9.25 -2.83
N PHE A 16 -15.19 -7.94 -2.75
CA PHE A 16 -16.06 -7.40 -1.71
C PHE A 16 -17.53 -7.80 -1.88
N GLU A 17 -18.03 -7.93 -3.12
CA GLU A 17 -19.39 -8.41 -3.41
C GLU A 17 -19.66 -9.82 -2.84
N LYS A 18 -18.61 -10.63 -2.66
CA LYS A 18 -18.70 -11.98 -2.07
C LYS A 18 -18.54 -11.99 -0.54
N THR A 19 -18.32 -10.83 0.09
CA THR A 19 -18.10 -10.72 1.53
C THR A 19 -19.27 -10.04 2.24
N THR A 20 -19.29 -10.14 3.56
CA THR A 20 -20.24 -9.38 4.41
C THR A 20 -19.99 -7.87 4.41
N LEU A 21 -18.83 -7.41 3.90
CA LEU A 21 -18.50 -5.99 3.81
C LEU A 21 -19.25 -5.28 2.68
N ARG A 22 -19.83 -6.03 1.74
CA ARG A 22 -20.63 -5.50 0.63
C ARG A 22 -21.71 -4.53 1.11
N ASP A 23 -22.45 -4.92 2.14
CA ASP A 23 -23.56 -4.12 2.69
C ASP A 23 -23.09 -2.79 3.33
N HIS A 24 -21.79 -2.67 3.55
CA HIS A 24 -21.16 -1.49 4.11
C HIS A 24 -20.51 -0.60 3.06
N ILE A 25 -20.44 -1.03 1.79
CA ILE A 25 -19.93 -0.19 0.70
C ILE A 25 -20.93 0.93 0.43
N LYS A 26 -20.44 2.17 0.45
CA LYS A 26 -21.21 3.36 0.08
C LYS A 26 -20.94 3.81 -1.34
N LYS A 27 -19.68 3.72 -1.76
CA LYS A 27 -19.24 4.24 -3.05
C LYS A 27 -17.95 3.57 -3.48
N THR A 28 -17.81 3.36 -4.78
CA THR A 28 -16.55 2.94 -5.43
C THR A 28 -16.24 3.92 -6.55
N TRP A 29 -14.98 4.31 -6.71
CA TRP A 29 -14.57 5.21 -7.80
C TRP A 29 -13.06 5.15 -8.06
N LEU A 30 -12.67 5.52 -9.27
CA LEU A 30 -11.27 5.82 -9.59
C LEU A 30 -10.96 7.25 -9.16
N TYR A 31 -10.00 7.41 -8.25
CA TYR A 31 -9.52 8.74 -7.84
C TYR A 31 -8.59 9.33 -8.91
N ASN A 32 -7.73 8.51 -9.51
CA ASN A 32 -6.90 8.84 -10.66
C ASN A 32 -6.62 7.55 -11.47
N GLU A 33 -5.78 7.64 -12.51
CA GLU A 33 -5.45 6.50 -13.38
C GLU A 33 -4.70 5.35 -12.68
N ASN A 34 -4.31 5.51 -11.42
CA ASN A 34 -3.55 4.54 -10.64
C ASN A 34 -4.21 4.15 -9.32
N CYS A 35 -5.29 4.80 -8.92
CA CYS A 35 -5.85 4.69 -7.58
C CYS A 35 -7.36 4.46 -7.64
N PHE A 36 -7.78 3.31 -7.15
CA PHE A 36 -9.18 2.94 -6.97
C PHE A 36 -9.55 3.05 -5.49
N VAL A 37 -10.70 3.63 -5.18
CA VAL A 37 -11.13 3.90 -3.80
C VAL A 37 -12.50 3.29 -3.54
N ILE A 38 -12.66 2.72 -2.33
CA ILE A 38 -13.94 2.24 -1.81
C ILE A 38 -14.24 2.95 -0.49
N ASP A 39 -15.37 3.65 -0.45
CA ASP A 39 -15.96 4.17 0.78
C ASP A 39 -16.78 3.08 1.48
N PHE A 40 -16.57 2.97 2.79
CA PHE A 40 -17.37 2.15 3.68
C PHE A 40 -18.04 3.00 4.75
N GLU A 41 -19.21 2.55 5.20
CA GLU A 41 -19.84 3.04 6.42
C GLU A 41 -20.38 1.89 7.25
N TYR A 42 -19.92 1.81 8.50
CA TYR A 42 -20.36 0.81 9.46
C TYR A 42 -20.69 1.46 10.80
N LYS A 43 -21.94 1.30 11.27
CA LYS A 43 -22.42 1.87 12.54
C LYS A 43 -22.13 3.38 12.68
N GLY A 44 -22.27 4.13 11.58
CA GLY A 44 -22.02 5.57 11.54
C GLY A 44 -20.54 5.97 11.45
N VAL A 45 -19.61 5.01 11.45
CA VAL A 45 -18.18 5.26 11.20
C VAL A 45 -17.91 5.15 9.70
N LYS A 46 -17.26 6.17 9.13
CA LYS A 46 -16.90 6.24 7.72
C LYS A 46 -15.39 6.08 7.55
N PHE A 47 -14.99 5.22 6.62
CA PHE A 47 -13.59 5.04 6.26
C PHE A 47 -13.49 4.69 4.77
N ALA A 48 -12.33 4.94 4.18
CA ALA A 48 -12.05 4.63 2.79
C ALA A 48 -10.83 3.71 2.70
N LEU A 49 -10.82 2.83 1.72
CA LEU A 49 -9.65 2.05 1.32
C LEU A 49 -9.20 2.50 -0.05
N ASP A 50 -7.93 2.87 -0.18
CA ASP A 50 -7.29 3.17 -1.46
C ASP A 50 -6.45 1.99 -1.95
N PHE A 51 -6.63 1.64 -3.21
CA PHE A 51 -5.92 0.61 -3.92
C PHE A 51 -5.10 1.27 -5.01
N THR A 52 -3.83 1.50 -4.70
CA THR A 52 -2.89 2.11 -5.65
C THR A 52 -2.14 1.02 -6.41
N ALA A 53 -2.23 1.02 -7.74
CA ALA A 53 -1.41 0.18 -8.60
C ALA A 53 0.06 0.59 -8.42
N SER A 54 0.76 -0.10 -7.51
CA SER A 54 2.18 0.10 -7.31
C SER A 54 2.91 -0.39 -8.56
N GLN A 55 3.77 0.45 -9.15
CA GLN A 55 4.87 -0.10 -9.95
C GLN A 55 5.67 -1.05 -9.04
N PRO A 56 6.24 -2.15 -9.56
CA PRO A 56 7.06 -3.02 -8.74
C PRO A 56 8.11 -2.16 -8.04
N ALA A 57 8.09 -2.16 -6.71
CA ALA A 57 9.09 -1.47 -5.91
C ALA A 57 10.45 -2.01 -6.35
N SER A 58 11.30 -1.15 -6.92
CA SER A 58 12.70 -1.50 -7.08
C SER A 58 13.22 -1.85 -5.69
N GLN A 59 13.68 -3.09 -5.55
CA GLN A 59 14.20 -3.75 -4.36
C GLN A 59 14.91 -2.78 -3.40
N PRO A 60 14.70 -2.86 -2.06
CA PRO A 60 15.51 -2.06 -1.15
C PRO A 60 16.98 -2.44 -1.36
N ALA A 61 17.81 -1.46 -1.71
CA ALA A 61 19.26 -1.61 -1.81
C ALA A 61 19.77 -2.02 -0.42
N SER A 62 19.95 -3.32 -0.21
CA SER A 62 20.58 -3.86 0.99
C SER A 62 22.06 -3.50 0.91
N GLN A 63 22.40 -2.30 1.35
CA GLN A 63 23.78 -1.90 1.57
C GLN A 63 24.12 -2.24 3.02
N PRO A 64 24.95 -3.25 3.31
CA PRO A 64 25.41 -3.46 4.67
C PRO A 64 26.43 -2.37 5.01
N ALA A 65 26.10 -1.49 5.95
CA ALA A 65 27.05 -0.57 6.56
C ALA A 65 28.01 -1.37 7.45
N SER A 66 29.03 -1.97 6.86
CA SER A 66 30.13 -2.59 7.61
C SER A 66 31.19 -1.53 7.89
N GLN A 67 31.09 -0.84 9.02
CA GLN A 67 32.26 -0.23 9.65
C GLN A 67 32.04 0.01 11.15
N PRO A 68 32.77 -0.70 12.02
CA PRO A 68 33.23 -0.13 13.27
C PRO A 68 34.57 0.57 12.99
N ALA A 69 34.65 1.86 13.31
CA ALA A 69 35.91 2.59 13.33
C ALA A 69 36.79 2.06 14.48
N SER A 70 37.91 1.42 14.14
CA SER A 70 38.97 1.14 15.11
C SER A 70 39.56 2.47 15.59
N GLN A 71 39.17 2.93 16.78
CA GLN A 71 39.90 3.98 17.50
C GLN A 71 41.11 3.35 18.18
N PRO A 72 42.36 3.83 17.98
CA PRO A 72 43.43 3.55 18.91
C PRO A 72 43.26 4.48 20.13
N ALA A 73 43.12 3.91 21.32
CA ALA A 73 43.25 4.66 22.56
C ALA A 73 44.74 4.92 22.82
N SER A 74 45.24 6.07 22.37
CA SER A 74 46.46 6.65 22.92
C SER A 74 46.16 7.08 24.36
N GLN A 75 46.69 6.37 25.34
CA GLN A 75 46.63 6.78 26.74
C GLN A 75 48.05 7.20 27.19
N PRO A 76 48.21 8.39 27.81
CA PRO A 76 49.53 8.90 28.19
C PRO A 76 49.93 8.51 29.63
N ALA A 77 51.18 8.06 29.79
CA ALA A 77 52.17 8.43 30.82
C ALA A 77 53.39 7.49 30.70
#